data_AF-A0AAV8XWA5-F1
#
_entry.id   AF-A0AAV8XWA5-F1
#
_cell.length_a   1.000
_cell.length_b   1.000
_cell.length_c   1.000
_cell.angle_alpha   90.00
_cell.angle_beta   90.00
_cell.angle_gamma   90.00
#
_symmetry.space_group_name_H-M   'P 1'
#
loop_
_entity.id
_entity.type
_entity.pdbx_description
1 polymer ?
#
loop_
_entity_poly.entity_id
_entity_poly.type
_entity_poly.pdbx_seq_one_letter_code
_entity_poly.pdbx_strand_id
1 'polypeptide(L)'
;MKHDYAFQFSVAHAHYEKLATDIQDNPHKPTRQVAADNDVSKTSILRFLKNEKYRPYKIHLVQELNDDDPDRRLEFCEIMANRCQYNPLFIKNIIFSDEEYDEYSS
;
A
#
# COMPACT_ATOMS: atom_id res chain seq x y z
N MET A 1 28.77 -29.95 14.38
CA MET A 1 29.36 -28.69 13.84
C MET A 1 28.76 -28.25 12.50
N LYS A 2 28.76 -29.02 11.39
CA LYS A 2 28.05 -28.60 10.15
C LYS A 2 26.52 -28.77 10.21
N HIS A 3 26.01 -29.75 10.96
CA HIS A 3 24.57 -29.98 11.14
C HIS A 3 23.88 -28.89 11.98
N ASP A 4 24.57 -28.34 12.99
CA ASP A 4 24.00 -27.33 13.89
C ASP A 4 23.76 -25.98 13.19
N TYR A 5 24.64 -25.62 12.24
CA TYR A 5 24.50 -24.40 11.44
C TYR A 5 23.31 -24.47 10.47
N ALA A 6 23.08 -25.62 9.84
CA ALA A 6 21.93 -25.79 8.94
C ALA A 6 20.60 -25.68 9.69
N PHE A 7 20.54 -26.23 10.91
CA PHE A 7 19.37 -26.11 11.78
C PHE A 7 19.14 -24.66 12.23
N GLN A 8 20.18 -23.97 12.71
CA GLN A 8 20.08 -22.56 13.09
C GLN A 8 19.70 -21.67 11.91
N PHE A 9 20.24 -21.92 10.71
CA PHE A 9 19.88 -21.19 9.50
C PHE A 9 18.40 -21.39 9.13
N SER A 10 17.90 -22.62 9.20
CA SER A 10 16.49 -22.94 8.98
C SER A 10 15.56 -22.24 9.97
N VAL A 11 15.94 -22.20 11.25
CA VAL A 11 15.15 -21.52 12.29
C VAL A 11 15.16 -20.01 12.08
N ALA A 12 16.33 -19.42 11.77
CA ALA A 12 16.44 -17.99 11.49
C ALA A 12 15.61 -17.57 10.28
N HIS A 13 15.59 -18.40 9.23
CA HIS A 13 14.76 -18.17 8.05
C HIS A 13 13.25 -18.26 8.38
N ALA A 14 12.83 -19.27 9.14
CA ALA A 14 11.43 -19.39 9.56
C ALA A 14 10.97 -18.20 10.42
N HIS A 15 11.85 -17.69 11.29
CA HIS A 15 11.57 -16.49 12.09
C HIS A 15 11.44 -15.23 11.22
N TYR A 16 12.26 -15.12 10.18
CA TYR A 16 12.18 -14.05 9.19
C TYR A 16 10.84 -14.03 8.44
N GLU A 17 10.41 -15.19 7.94
CA GLU A 17 9.14 -15.35 7.22
C GLU A 17 7.95 -15.04 8.10
N LYS A 18 7.98 -15.49 9.37
CA LYS A 18 6.95 -15.17 10.35
C LYS A 18 6.83 -13.65 10.53
N LEU A 19 7.96 -12.96 10.65
CA LEU A 19 7.97 -11.51 10.84
C LEU A 19 7.40 -10.76 9.62
N ALA A 20 7.75 -11.20 8.41
CA ALA A 20 7.20 -10.64 7.17
C ALA A 20 5.69 -10.81 7.10
N THR A 21 5.19 -12.01 7.43
CA THR A 21 3.76 -12.33 7.46
C THR A 21 3.00 -11.44 8.46
N ASP A 22 3.50 -11.32 9.69
CA ASP A 22 2.87 -10.51 10.74
C ASP A 22 2.72 -9.02 10.36
N ILE A 23 3.70 -8.48 9.62
CA ILE A 23 3.68 -7.09 9.13
C ILE A 23 2.75 -6.95 7.94
N GLN A 24 2.68 -7.96 7.06
CA GLN A 24 1.79 -7.95 5.89
C GLN A 24 0.31 -8.07 6.29
N ASP A 25 0.01 -8.93 7.26
CA ASP A 25 -1.36 -9.16 7.74
C ASP A 25 -1.93 -7.94 8.47
N ASN A 26 -1.08 -7.19 9.18
CA ASN A 26 -1.48 -5.95 9.85
C ASN A 26 -0.38 -4.88 9.76
N PRO A 27 -0.32 -4.12 8.64
CA PRO A 27 0.70 -3.08 8.44
C PRO A 27 0.56 -1.89 9.39
N HIS A 28 -0.57 -1.79 10.11
CA HIS A 28 -0.82 -0.74 11.10
C HIS A 28 -0.41 -1.16 12.52
N LYS A 29 0.03 -2.41 12.72
CA LYS A 29 0.44 -2.90 14.04
C LYS A 29 1.67 -2.11 14.54
N PRO A 30 1.63 -1.54 15.76
CA PRO A 30 2.76 -0.84 16.33
C PRO A 30 4.00 -1.73 16.40
N THR A 31 5.17 -1.19 16.01
CA THR A 31 6.46 -1.90 16.02
C THR A 31 6.78 -2.56 17.37
N ARG A 32 6.33 -1.95 18.48
CA ARG A 32 6.51 -2.51 19.84
C ARG A 32 5.71 -3.80 20.08
N GLN A 33 4.53 -3.92 19.48
CA GLN A 33 3.69 -5.11 19.59
C GLN A 33 4.25 -6.20 18.69
N VAL A 34 4.64 -5.87 17.44
CA VAL A 34 5.33 -6.81 16.54
C VAL A 34 6.57 -7.40 17.20
N ALA A 35 7.34 -6.57 17.93
CA ALA A 35 8.50 -7.01 18.71
C ALA A 35 8.14 -7.99 19.83
N ALA A 36 7.08 -7.71 20.60
CA ALA A 36 6.61 -8.58 21.67
C ALA A 36 6.05 -9.90 21.14
N ASP A 37 5.25 -9.88 20.07
CA ASP A 37 4.61 -11.07 19.46
C ASP A 37 5.64 -12.04 18.84
N ASN A 38 6.85 -11.54 18.53
CA ASN A 38 7.91 -12.29 17.87
C ASN A 38 9.15 -12.52 18.75
N ASP A 39 9.09 -12.13 20.03
CA ASP A 39 10.21 -12.24 20.99
C ASP A 39 11.53 -11.66 20.44
N VAL A 40 11.45 -10.47 19.85
CA VAL A 40 12.60 -9.77 19.28
C VAL A 40 12.67 -8.33 19.73
N SER A 41 13.88 -7.77 19.73
CA SER A 41 14.05 -6.37 20.10
C SER A 41 13.37 -5.44 19.09
N LYS A 42 12.84 -4.31 19.58
CA LYS A 42 12.31 -3.24 18.72
C LYS A 42 13.34 -2.78 17.68
N THR A 43 14.62 -2.73 18.03
CA THR A 43 15.71 -2.35 17.12
C THR A 43 15.86 -3.33 15.97
N SER A 44 15.69 -4.64 16.23
CA SER A 44 15.71 -5.68 15.20
C SER A 44 14.56 -5.49 14.21
N ILE A 45 13.35 -5.20 14.71
CA ILE A 45 12.20 -4.89 13.84
C ILE A 45 12.45 -3.65 12.99
N LEU A 46 12.97 -2.57 13.57
CA LEU A 46 13.26 -1.35 12.81
C LEU A 46 14.31 -1.58 11.70
N ARG A 47 15.32 -2.42 11.95
CA ARG A 47 16.31 -2.83 10.94
C ARG A 47 15.66 -3.66 9.84
N PHE A 48 14.85 -4.65 10.21
CA PHE A 48 14.08 -5.46 9.27
C PHE A 48 13.21 -4.58 8.35
N LEU A 49 12.39 -3.70 8.93
CA LEU A 49 11.51 -2.80 8.17
C LEU A 49 12.29 -1.91 7.20
N LYS A 50 13.47 -1.42 7.61
CA LYS A 50 14.34 -0.62 6.74
C LYS A 50 14.92 -1.44 5.59
N ASN A 51 15.39 -2.66 5.86
CA ASN A 51 15.98 -3.56 4.86
C ASN A 51 14.96 -4.01 3.82
N GLU A 52 13.76 -4.35 4.28
CA GLU A 52 12.60 -4.73 3.44
C GLU A 52 11.89 -3.54 2.82
N LYS A 53 12.40 -2.33 3.01
CA LYS A 53 11.89 -1.07 2.42
C LYS A 53 10.44 -0.75 2.79
N TYR A 54 9.91 -1.30 3.89
CA TYR A 54 8.64 -0.85 4.45
C TYR A 54 8.70 0.64 4.82
N ARG A 55 7.56 1.31 4.67
CA ARG A 55 7.38 2.72 5.02
C ARG A 55 6.13 2.85 5.88
N PRO A 56 6.13 3.70 6.92
CA PRO A 56 4.92 4.00 7.66
C PRO A 56 3.82 4.47 6.71
N TYR A 57 2.62 3.92 6.86
CA TYR A 57 1.45 4.35 6.11
C TYR A 57 1.13 5.82 6.43
N LYS A 58 0.86 6.62 5.39
CA LYS A 58 0.36 7.98 5.51
C LYS A 58 -1.14 7.97 5.25
N ILE A 59 -1.92 8.49 6.19
CA ILE A 59 -3.37 8.62 6.02
C ILE A 59 -3.63 9.62 4.89
N HIS A 60 -4.42 9.20 3.91
CA HIS A 60 -4.93 10.07 2.86
C HIS A 60 -6.41 10.31 3.14
N LEU A 61 -6.81 11.58 3.19
CA LEU A 61 -8.22 11.96 3.22
C LEU A 61 -8.73 11.86 1.79
N VAL A 62 -9.62 10.88 1.56
CA VAL A 62 -10.27 10.65 0.27
C VAL A 62 -11.77 10.79 0.46
N GLN A 63 -12.52 11.11 -0.60
CA GLN A 63 -13.98 11.07 -0.52
C GLN A 63 -14.45 9.65 -0.20
N GLU A 64 -15.47 9.55 0.66
CA GLU A 64 -16.18 8.29 0.87
C GLU A 64 -16.89 7.88 -0.42
N LEU A 65 -16.79 6.59 -0.76
CA LEU A 65 -17.48 6.03 -1.91
C LEU A 65 -18.80 5.40 -1.44
N ASN A 66 -19.88 5.68 -2.14
CA ASN A 66 -21.14 4.98 -1.98
C ASN A 66 -21.06 3.59 -2.63
N ASP A 67 -22.00 2.71 -2.30
CA ASP A 67 -22.03 1.33 -2.79
C ASP A 67 -22.01 1.22 -4.33
N ASP A 68 -22.62 2.16 -5.03
CA ASP A 68 -22.68 2.19 -6.51
C ASP A 68 -21.46 2.86 -7.16
N ASP A 69 -20.64 3.62 -6.42
CA ASP A 69 -19.54 4.39 -7.00
C ASP A 69 -18.44 3.51 -7.64
N PRO A 70 -18.06 2.34 -7.08
CA PRO A 70 -17.10 1.44 -7.73
C PRO A 70 -17.51 1.06 -9.16
N ASP A 71 -18.77 0.67 -9.36
CA ASP A 71 -19.28 0.23 -10.66
C ASP A 71 -19.29 1.39 -11.66
N ARG A 72 -19.80 2.56 -11.26
CA ARG A 72 -19.86 3.75 -12.13
C ARG A 72 -18.46 4.25 -12.52
N ARG A 73 -17.50 4.18 -11.60
CA ARG A 73 -16.10 4.56 -11.87
C ARG A 73 -15.43 3.57 -12.82
N LEU A 74 -15.68 2.27 -12.65
CA LEU A 74 -15.15 1.24 -13.53
C LEU A 74 -15.72 1.40 -14.95
N GLU A 75 -17.03 1.55 -15.08
CA GLU A 75 -17.70 1.77 -16.37
C GLU A 75 -17.11 2.99 -17.10
N PHE A 76 -16.94 4.12 -16.39
CA PHE A 76 -16.29 5.30 -16.96
C PHE A 76 -14.88 4.99 -17.46
N CYS A 77 -14.05 4.32 -16.65
CA CYS A 77 -12.69 3.95 -17.02
C CYS A 77 -12.64 3.04 -18.26
N GLU A 78 -13.51 2.04 -18.34
CA GLU A 78 -13.61 1.13 -19.48
C GLU A 78 -14.03 1.87 -20.75
N ILE A 79 -15.04 2.73 -20.66
CA ILE A 79 -15.50 3.55 -21.78
C ILE A 79 -14.37 4.45 -22.28
N MET A 80 -13.65 5.12 -21.38
CA MET A 80 -12.55 6.00 -21.75
C MET A 80 -11.38 5.24 -22.35
N ALA A 81 -11.02 4.09 -21.78
CA ALA A 81 -9.96 3.23 -22.31
C ALA A 81 -10.28 2.76 -23.75
N ASN A 82 -11.50 2.29 -23.99
CA ASN A 82 -11.96 1.86 -25.31
C ASN A 82 -11.90 3.00 -26.34
N ARG A 83 -12.32 4.22 -25.95
CA ARG A 83 -12.25 5.40 -26.83
C ARG A 83 -10.81 5.77 -27.19
N CYS A 84 -9.90 5.71 -26.22
CA CYS A 84 -8.47 5.94 -26.44
C CYS A 84 -7.85 4.87 -27.35
N GLN A 85 -8.25 3.60 -27.20
CA GLN A 85 -7.76 2.51 -28.02
C GLN A 85 -8.23 2.64 -29.48
N TYR A 86 -9.49 2.99 -29.70
CA TYR A 86 -10.05 3.16 -31.03
C TYR A 86 -9.52 4.41 -31.74
N ASN A 87 -9.33 5.51 -31.01
CA ASN A 87 -8.76 6.74 -31.53
C ASN A 87 -7.71 7.30 -30.57
N PRO A 88 -6.40 7.10 -30.85
CA PRO A 88 -5.32 7.62 -30.02
C PRO A 88 -5.29 9.15 -29.89
N LEU A 89 -5.96 9.88 -30.78
CA LEU A 89 -6.07 11.35 -30.71
C LEU A 89 -7.27 11.82 -29.88
N PHE A 90 -8.13 10.91 -29.41
CA PHE A 90 -9.35 11.25 -28.67
C PHE A 90 -9.10 12.17 -27.47
N ILE A 91 -8.09 11.85 -26.64
CA ILE A 91 -7.74 12.66 -25.46
C ILE A 91 -7.35 14.10 -25.81
N LYS A 92 -6.75 14.32 -27.00
CA LYS A 92 -6.32 15.66 -27.42
C LYS A 92 -7.50 16.58 -27.75
N ASN A 93 -8.70 16.03 -27.90
CA ASN A 93 -9.91 16.77 -28.19
C ASN A 93 -10.75 17.05 -26.94
N ILE A 94 -10.26 16.68 -25.75
CA ILE A 94 -10.94 16.91 -24.46
C ILE A 94 -10.32 18.14 -23.79
N ILE A 95 -11.18 19.08 -23.40
CA ILE A 95 -10.80 20.24 -22.58
C ILE A 95 -11.56 20.09 -21.26
N PHE A 96 -10.84 20.09 -20.15
CA PHE A 96 -11.42 20.06 -18.81
C PHE A 96 -11.44 21.49 -18.24
N SER A 97 -12.55 21.86 -17.61
CA SER A 97 -12.70 23.06 -16.79
C SER A 97 -13.32 22.66 -15.46
N ASP A 98 -12.86 23.30 -14.38
CA ASP A 98 -13.44 23.15 -13.05
C ASP A 98 -13.79 24.54 -12.52
N GLU A 99 -14.84 24.63 -11.72
CA GLU A 99 -15.28 25.88 -11.13
C GLU A 99 -14.85 25.89 -9.67
N GLU A 100 -14.11 26.92 -9.28
CA GLU A 100 -13.71 27.13 -7.90
C GLU A 100 -14.40 28.38 -7.36
N TYR A 101 -14.95 28.28 -6.15
CA TYR A 101 -15.50 29.44 -5.47
C TYR A 101 -14.36 30.26 -4.88
N ASP A 102 -14.22 31.51 -5.33
CA ASP A 102 -13.35 32.48 -4.67
C ASP A 102 -14.06 33.03 -3.42
N GLU A 103 -13.54 32.71 -2.23
CA GLU A 103 -14.08 33.18 -0.95
C GLU A 103 -14.09 34.71 -0.81
N TYR A 104 -13.43 35.44 -1.71
CA TYR A 104 -13.37 36.91 -1.71
C TYR A 104 -14.17 37.60 -2.81
N SER A 105 -14.94 36.86 -3.62
CA SER A 105 -15.84 37.47 -4.61
C SER A 105 -17.14 37.93 -3.93
N SER A 106 -17.23 39.23 -3.65
CA SER A 106 -18.47 39.94 -3.23
C SER A 106 -19.24 40.49 -4.43
#